data_AF-A0A971PYX8-F1
#
_entry.id   AF-A0A971PYX8-F1
#
_cell.length_a   1.000
_cell.length_b   1.000
_cell.length_c   1.000
_cell.angle_alpha   90.00
_cell.angle_beta   90.00
_cell.angle_gamma   90.00
#
_symmetry.space_group_name_H-M   'P 1'
#
loop_
_entity.id
_entity.type
_entity.pdbx_description
1 polymer ?
#
loop_
_entity_poly.entity_id
_entity_poly.type
_entity_poly.pdbx_seq_one_letter_code
_entity_poly.pdbx_strand_id
1 'polypeptide(L)'
;MIDRNKAAGAAQFQDGEINTEVELIFYLQSNYCVTIKVGRHDKTISQEELVEYVHENRVELKKMVAPMIPPAREAARKAWEEQFQG
;
A
#
# COMPACT_ATOMS: atom_id res chain seq x y z
N MET A 1 -10.10 14.62 9.54
CA MET A 1 -10.63 13.68 8.53
C MET A 1 -9.64 12.53 8.47
N ILE A 2 -9.99 11.37 9.03
CA ILE A 2 -9.12 10.18 8.96
C ILE A 2 -8.88 9.90 7.48
N ASP A 3 -7.62 9.65 7.12
CA ASP A 3 -7.13 9.35 5.79
C ASP A 3 -7.69 7.99 5.30
N ARG A 4 -9.03 7.88 5.21
CA ARG A 4 -9.83 6.68 4.85
C ARG A 4 -9.54 6.17 3.43
N ASN A 5 -8.65 6.85 2.74
CA ASN A 5 -8.22 6.61 1.38
C ASN A 5 -6.73 6.25 1.32
N LYS A 6 -6.14 5.82 2.43
CA LYS A 6 -4.79 5.26 2.46
C LYS A 6 -4.80 3.86 3.07
N ALA A 7 -4.01 2.98 2.49
CA ALA A 7 -3.61 1.73 3.10
C ALA A 7 -2.08 1.65 3.06
N ALA A 8 -1.48 1.04 4.08
CA ALA A 8 -0.05 0.75 4.10
C ALA A 8 0.13 -0.78 4.12
N GLY A 9 1.14 -1.27 3.40
CA GLY A 9 1.53 -2.67 3.40
C GLY A 9 3.04 -2.81 3.35
N ALA A 10 3.58 -3.78 4.07
CA ALA A 10 4.98 -4.15 3.95
C ALA A 10 5.20 -5.01 2.70
N ALA A 11 6.21 -4.68 1.91
CA ALA A 11 6.66 -5.46 0.77
C ALA A 11 8.11 -5.87 0.99
N GLN A 12 8.45 -7.11 0.62
CA GLN A 12 9.83 -7.56 0.61
C GLN A 12 10.43 -7.21 -0.75
N PHE A 13 11.49 -6.41 -0.74
CA PHE A 13 12.26 -6.07 -1.91
C PHE A 13 13.51 -6.94 -1.95
N GLN A 14 13.65 -7.70 -3.04
CA GLN A 14 14.78 -8.59 -3.26
C GLN A 14 15.56 -8.15 -4.50
N ASP A 15 16.80 -7.73 -4.29
CA ASP A 15 17.77 -7.45 -5.37
C ASP A 15 19.11 -8.13 -5.05
N GLY A 16 19.39 -9.23 -5.76
CA GLY A 16 20.53 -10.09 -5.47
C GLY A 16 20.49 -10.66 -4.04
N GLU A 17 21.48 -10.30 -3.23
CA GLU A 17 21.61 -10.69 -1.81
C GLU A 17 20.87 -9.75 -0.85
N ILE A 18 20.40 -8.60 -1.33
CA ILE A 18 19.67 -7.63 -0.50
C ILE A 18 18.23 -8.09 -0.39
N ASN A 19 17.79 -8.36 0.84
CA ASN A 19 16.39 -8.58 1.18
C ASN A 19 15.99 -7.55 2.22
N THR A 20 15.15 -6.59 1.83
CA THR A 20 14.74 -5.49 2.70
C THR A 20 13.25 -5.27 2.70
N GLU A 21 12.71 -4.88 3.85
CA GLU A 21 11.31 -4.53 3.99
C GLU A 21 11.09 -3.07 3.62
N VAL A 22 10.11 -2.85 2.73
CA VAL A 22 9.71 -1.54 2.24
C VAL A 22 8.23 -1.36 2.51
N GLU A 23 7.88 -0.27 3.20
CA GLU A 23 6.49 0.15 3.37
C GLU A 23 6.00 0.75 2.05
N LEU A 24 4.91 0.21 1.50
CA LEU A 24 4.19 0.78 0.37
C LEU A 24 2.89 1.41 0.86
N ILE A 25 2.68 2.67 0.46
CA ILE A 25 1.49 3.46 0.78
C ILE A 25 0.61 3.54 -0.44
N PHE A 26 -0.56 2.90 -0.36
CA PHE A 26 -1.56 2.84 -1.41
C PHE A 26 -2.62 3.92 -1.19
N TYR A 27 -2.77 4.81 -2.16
CA TYR A 27 -3.83 5.81 -2.17
C TYR A 27 -5.05 5.25 -2.89
N LEU A 28 -6.16 5.14 -2.18
CA LEU A 28 -7.37 4.44 -2.61
C LEU A 28 -8.51 5.43 -2.83
N GLN A 29 -9.23 5.28 -3.93
CA GLN A 29 -10.47 5.99 -4.20
C GLN A 29 -11.53 4.97 -4.60
N SER A 30 -12.59 4.84 -3.78
CA SER A 30 -13.52 3.73 -3.91
C SER A 30 -12.74 2.40 -3.95
N ASN A 31 -13.08 1.48 -4.84
CA ASN A 31 -12.41 0.19 -5.00
C ASN A 31 -11.13 0.24 -5.86
N TYR A 32 -10.56 1.42 -6.09
CA TYR A 32 -9.42 1.60 -6.98
C TYR A 32 -8.18 2.15 -6.25
N CYS A 33 -6.99 1.69 -6.63
CA CYS A 33 -5.71 2.26 -6.21
C CYS A 33 -5.23 3.31 -7.21
N VAL A 34 -5.25 4.58 -6.80
CA VAL A 34 -4.91 5.74 -7.62
C VAL A 34 -3.40 5.89 -7.78
N THR A 35 -2.65 5.76 -6.68
CA THR A 35 -1.19 5.87 -6.69
C THR A 35 -0.58 5.06 -5.56
N ILE A 36 0.71 4.74 -5.71
CA ILE A 36 1.52 4.00 -4.74
C ILE A 36 2.72 4.87 -4.44
N LYS A 37 3.05 5.05 -3.16
CA LYS A 37 4.25 5.76 -2.71
C LYS A 37 5.09 4.85 -1.84
N VAL A 38 6.40 5.05 -1.90
CA VAL A 38 7.36 4.46 -0.97
C VAL A 38 7.23 5.18 0.36
N GLY A 39 7.02 4.41 1.42
CA GLY A 39 6.99 4.83 2.82
C GLY A 39 8.35 4.60 3.48
N ARG A 40 8.34 4.14 4.72
CA ARG A 40 9.58 3.77 5.44
C ARG A 40 10.25 2.56 4.80
N HIS A 41 11.57 2.61 4.67
CA HIS A 41 12.41 1.52 4.19
C HIS A 41 13.78 1.56 4.89
N ASP A 42 14.53 0.47 4.81
CA ASP A 42 15.93 0.45 5.28
C ASP A 42 16.84 1.28 4.37
N LYS A 43 17.88 1.89 4.94
CA LYS A 43 18.87 2.73 4.24
C LYS A 43 19.82 1.93 3.34
N THR A 44 19.67 0.61 3.28
CA THR A 44 20.47 -0.29 2.43
C THR A 44 20.12 -0.16 0.95
N ILE A 45 18.95 0.37 0.62
CA ILE A 45 18.51 0.69 -0.75
C ILE A 45 18.21 2.19 -0.86
N SER A 46 18.50 2.78 -2.02
CA SER A 46 18.19 4.19 -2.21
C SER A 46 16.68 4.42 -2.36
N GLN A 47 16.23 5.56 -1.85
CA GLN A 47 14.84 5.98 -2.02
C GLN A 47 14.52 6.17 -3.50
N GLU A 48 15.48 6.66 -4.29
CA GLU A 48 15.34 6.89 -5.73
C GLU A 48 15.09 5.58 -6.48
N GLU A 49 15.88 4.52 -6.23
CA GLU A 49 15.71 3.20 -6.84
C GLU A 49 14.34 2.59 -6.48
N LEU A 50 13.91 2.70 -5.22
CA LEU A 50 12.59 2.22 -4.81
C LEU A 50 11.46 2.98 -5.50
N VAL A 51 11.59 4.29 -5.62
CA VAL A 51 10.59 5.13 -6.29
C VAL A 51 10.52 4.80 -7.78
N GLU A 52 11.66 4.60 -8.44
CA GLU A 52 11.73 4.18 -9.83
C GLU A 52 11.12 2.79 -10.03
N TYR A 53 11.49 1.81 -9.20
CA TYR A 53 10.90 0.47 -9.24
C TYR A 53 9.36 0.50 -9.09
N VAL A 54 8.84 1.25 -8.11
CA VAL A 54 7.39 1.39 -7.93
C VAL A 54 6.76 2.08 -9.13
N HIS A 55 7.45 3.06 -9.73
CA HIS A 55 6.96 3.75 -10.92
C HIS A 55 6.84 2.80 -12.12
N GLU A 56 7.86 1.99 -12.38
CA GLU A 56 7.92 1.04 -13.49
C GLU A 56 6.89 -0.08 -13.34
N ASN A 57 6.75 -0.62 -12.13
CA ASN A 57 5.89 -1.77 -11.83
C ASN A 57 4.48 -1.37 -11.34
N ARG A 58 4.12 -0.08 -11.44
CA ARG A 58 2.88 0.46 -10.86
C ARG A 58 1.62 -0.27 -11.34
N VAL A 59 1.62 -0.79 -12.57
CA VAL A 59 0.46 -1.46 -13.14
C VAL A 59 0.30 -2.84 -12.52
N GLU A 60 1.37 -3.64 -12.46
CA GLU A 60 1.36 -4.93 -11.75
C GLU A 60 1.02 -4.77 -10.28
N LEU A 61 1.65 -3.83 -9.58
CA LEU A 61 1.40 -3.57 -8.16
C LEU A 61 -0.07 -3.24 -7.90
N LYS A 62 -0.68 -2.42 -8.75
CA LYS A 62 -2.12 -2.11 -8.68
C LYS A 62 -3.01 -3.32 -8.94
N LYS A 63 -2.64 -4.19 -9.88
CA LYS A 63 -3.38 -5.43 -10.16
C LYS A 63 -3.35 -6.38 -8.96
N MET A 64 -2.20 -6.48 -8.28
CA MET A 64 -2.05 -7.32 -7.10
C MET A 64 -2.92 -6.83 -5.94
N VAL A 65 -2.99 -5.51 -5.71
CA VAL A 65 -3.78 -4.94 -4.59
C VAL A 65 -5.27 -4.81 -4.87
N ALA A 66 -5.68 -4.67 -6.13
CA ALA A 66 -7.08 -4.50 -6.53
C ALA A 66 -8.09 -5.46 -5.85
N PRO A 67 -7.87 -6.80 -5.83
CA PRO A 67 -8.80 -7.73 -5.20
C PRO A 67 -8.90 -7.56 -3.67
N MET A 68 -7.89 -6.95 -3.03
CA MET A 68 -7.85 -6.76 -1.58
C MET A 68 -8.61 -5.52 -1.10
N ILE A 69 -8.90 -4.55 -2.00
CA ILE A 69 -9.50 -3.27 -1.60
C ILE A 69 -10.98 -3.41 -1.14
N PRO A 70 -11.89 -4.06 -1.90
CA PRO A 70 -13.29 -4.17 -1.47
C PRO A 70 -13.47 -4.81 -0.09
N PRO A 71 -12.87 -5.99 0.24
CA PRO A 71 -13.06 -6.61 1.54
C PRO A 71 -12.46 -5.76 2.68
N ALA A 72 -11.30 -5.11 2.45
CA ALA A 72 -10.70 -4.22 3.44
C ALA A 72 -11.62 -3.03 3.79
N ARG A 73 -12.30 -2.45 2.79
CA ARG A 73 -13.26 -1.36 3.01
C ARG A 73 -14.52 -1.82 3.72
N GLU A 74 -15.01 -3.02 3.43
CA GLU A 74 -16.15 -3.60 4.15
C GLU A 74 -15.82 -3.82 5.62
N ALA A 75 -14.65 -4.42 5.91
CA ALA A 75 -14.18 -4.62 7.28
C ALA A 75 -14.04 -3.30 8.04
N ALA A 76 -13.43 -2.29 7.42
CA ALA A 76 -13.29 -0.96 8.03
C ALA A 76 -14.64 -0.27 8.32
N ARG A 77 -15.65 -0.51 7.47
CA ARG A 77 -17.00 0.02 7.67
C ARG A 77 -17.69 -0.67 8.85
N LYS A 78 -17.65 -2.00 8.90
CA LYS A 78 -18.23 -2.78 10.02
C LYS A 78 -17.60 -2.39 11.35
N ALA A 79 -16.28 -2.31 11.42
CA ALA A 79 -15.58 -1.90 12.64
C ALA A 79 -15.97 -0.48 13.10
N TRP A 80 -16.22 0.45 12.16
CA TRP A 80 -16.68 1.80 12.50
C TRP A 80 -18.12 1.81 13.01
N GLU A 81 -19.02 1.04 12.38
CA GLU A 81 -20.42 0.88 12.81
C GLU A 81 -20.48 0.30 14.22
N GLU A 82 -19.70 -0.76 14.51
CA GLU A 82 -19.60 -1.38 15.84
C GLU A 82 -19.07 -0.41 16.91
N GLN A 83 -18.12 0.46 16.56
CA GLN A 83 -17.49 1.36 17.53
C GLN A 83 -18.31 2.62 17.83
N PHE A 84 -19.17 3.08 16.90
CA PHE A 84 -19.83 4.39 16.99
C PHE A 84 -21.36 4.37 16.85
N GLN A 85 -21.95 3.21 16.54
CA GLN A 85 -23.42 3.04 16.47
C GLN A 85 -23.95 1.95 17.42
N GLY A 86 -23.10 1.40 18.29
CA GLY A 86 -23.46 0.52 19.41
C GLY A 86 -23.81 1.30 20.69
#